data_AF-A0A640QJN0-F1
#
_entry.id   AF-A0A640QJN0-F1
#
_cell.length_a   1.000
_cell.length_b   1.000
_cell.length_c   1.000
_cell.angle_alpha   90.00
_cell.angle_beta   90.00
_cell.angle_gamma   90.00
#
_symmetry.space_group_name_H-M   'P 1'
#
loop_
_entity.id
_entity.type
_entity.pdbx_description
1 polymer ?
#
loop_
_entity_poly.entity_id
_entity_poly.type
_entity_poly.pdbx_seq_one_letter_code
_entity_poly.pdbx_strand_id
1 'polypeptide(L)' 'MLAPKYPQQYEFETVYINELVPEDHLVRLIDMAIDFEFIRDEVAHLYCAYR' A
#
# COMPACT_ATOMS: atom_id res chain seq x y z
N MET A 1 20.27 -27.35 7.03
CA MET A 1 20.06 -26.39 5.93
C MET A 1 18.56 -26.07 5.90
N LEU A 2 18.17 -24.82 6.10
CA LEU A 2 16.76 -24.40 6.06
C LEU A 2 16.37 -24.24 4.59
N ALA A 3 15.40 -25.02 4.11
CA ALA A 3 14.87 -24.82 2.77
C ALA A 3 14.22 -23.43 2.68
N PRO A 4 14.46 -22.63 1.62
CA PRO A 4 13.74 -21.39 1.45
C PRO A 4 12.29 -21.73 1.14
N LYS A 5 11.41 -21.50 2.12
CA LYS A 5 9.97 -21.45 1.90
C LYS A 5 9.67 -20.15 1.17
N TYR A 6 9.91 -20.10 -0.14
CA TYR A 6 9.17 -19.15 -0.96
C TYR A 6 7.71 -19.60 -0.86
N PRO A 7 6.79 -18.78 -0.34
CA PRO A 7 5.38 -19.11 -0.46
C PRO A 7 5.10 -19.23 -1.96
N GLN A 8 4.81 -20.45 -2.39
CA GLN A 8 4.32 -20.72 -3.74
C GLN A 8 3.06 -19.87 -3.88
N GLN A 9 3.07 -18.87 -4.76
CA GLN A 9 1.94 -17.96 -4.89
C GLN A 9 0.76 -18.75 -5.46
N TYR A 10 -0.16 -19.13 -4.59
CA TYR A 10 -1.39 -19.82 -4.95
C TYR A 10 -2.39 -18.79 -5.46
N GLU A 11 -2.65 -18.85 -6.76
CA GLU A 11 -3.77 -18.20 -7.46
C GLU A 11 -3.85 -16.66 -7.36
N PHE A 12 -4.58 -16.05 -8.28
CA PHE A 12 -4.84 -14.61 -8.24
C PHE A 12 -6.03 -14.36 -7.31
N GLU A 13 -5.78 -13.75 -6.16
CA GLU A 13 -6.83 -13.27 -5.26
C GLU A 13 -7.19 -11.83 -5.65
N THR A 14 -8.47 -11.58 -5.93
CA THR A 14 -8.97 -10.23 -6.15
C THR A 14 -9.34 -9.65 -4.80
N VAL A 15 -8.59 -8.64 -4.34
CA VAL A 15 -8.84 -7.95 -3.08
C VAL A 15 -9.28 -6.52 -3.40
N TYR A 16 -10.37 -6.05 -2.79
CA TYR A 16 -10.83 -4.69 -2.95
C TYR A 16 -10.09 -3.75 -1.99
N ILE A 17 -9.81 -2.52 -2.42
CA ILE A 17 -9.13 -1.54 -1.58
C ILE A 17 -9.90 -1.25 -0.27
N ASN A 18 -11.23 -1.35 -0.30
CA ASN A 18 -12.08 -1.15 0.86
C ASN A 18 -11.93 -2.29 1.89
N GLU A 19 -11.51 -3.48 1.47
CA GLU A 19 -11.22 -4.61 2.35
C GLU A 19 -9.84 -4.48 2.98
N LEU A 20 -8.86 -3.97 2.22
CA LEU A 20 -7.49 -3.72 2.72
C LEU A 20 -7.41 -2.46 3.60
N VAL A 21 -8.23 -1.46 3.31
CA VAL A 21 -8.27 -0.18 4.03
C VAL A 21 -9.73 0.20 4.33
N PRO A 22 -10.33 -0.42 5.36
CA PRO A 22 -11.67 -0.07 5.86
C PRO A 22 -11.83 1.40 6.25
N GLU A 23 -13.06 1.89 6.36
CA GLU A 23 -13.34 3.31 6.65
C GLU A 23 -12.77 3.79 8.00
N ASP A 24 -12.82 2.93 9.02
CA ASP A 24 -12.31 3.18 10.37
C ASP A 24 -10.81 2.86 10.51
N HIS A 25 -10.14 2.53 9.41
CA HIS A 25 -8.73 2.18 9.41
C HIS A 25 -7.85 3.39 9.75
N LEU A 26 -6.82 3.16 10.58
CA LEU A 26 -5.91 4.19 11.07
C LEU A 26 -5.33 5.06 9.94
N VAL A 27 -4.95 4.47 8.83
CA VAL A 27 -4.39 5.20 7.67
C VAL A 27 -5.36 6.27 7.14
N ARG A 28 -6.66 5.97 7.07
CA ARG A 28 -7.68 6.95 6.66
C ARG A 28 -7.90 8.02 7.71
N LEU A 29 -7.88 7.65 8.99
CA LEU A 29 -7.97 8.62 10.08
C LEU A 29 -6.81 9.60 10.06
N ILE A 30 -5.59 9.13 9.77
CA ILE A 30 -4.40 9.97 9.65
C ILE A 30 -4.52 10.87 8.41
N ASP A 31 -4.93 10.34 7.25
CA ASP A 31 -5.14 11.12 6.02
C ASP A 31 -6.17 12.24 6.20
N MET A 32 -7.22 12.01 7.00
CA MET A 32 -8.19 13.06 7.37
C MET A 32 -7.62 14.10 8.34
N ALA A 33 -6.65 13.74 9.17
CA ALA A 33 -6.08 14.61 10.19
C ALA A 33 -4.86 15.41 9.70
N ILE A 34 -4.15 14.89 8.70
CA ILE A 34 -2.88 15.42 8.22
C ILE A 34 -2.89 15.38 6.69
N ASP A 35 -2.75 16.56 6.09
CA ASP A 35 -2.52 16.68 4.65
C ASP A 35 -1.08 16.21 4.34
N PHE A 36 -0.94 15.13 3.56
CA PHE A 36 0.35 14.60 3.10
C PHE A 36 0.78 15.12 1.72
N GLU A 37 0.09 16.09 1.14
CA GLU A 37 0.52 16.66 -0.14
C GLU A 37 1.92 17.27 -0.06
N PHE A 38 2.33 17.78 1.10
CA PHE A 38 3.64 18.41 1.31
C PHE A 38 4.85 17.51 0.98
N ILE A 39 4.73 16.19 1.08
CA ILE A 39 5.86 15.27 0.84
C ILE A 39 5.88 14.73 -0.59
N ARG A 40 4.80 14.91 -1.37
CA ARG A 40 4.62 14.31 -2.70
C ARG A 40 5.78 14.63 -3.64
N ASP A 41 6.23 15.88 -3.65
CA ASP A 41 7.32 16.34 -4.52
C ASP A 41 8.66 15.71 -4.12
N GLU A 42 8.96 15.64 -2.82
CA GLU A 42 10.21 15.08 -2.29
C GLU A 42 10.35 13.59 -2.60
N VAL A 43 9.26 12.82 -2.48
CA VAL A 43 9.26 11.38 -2.73
C VAL A 43 8.86 10.98 -4.15
N ALA A 44 8.61 11.95 -5.05
CA ALA A 44 8.13 11.69 -6.41
C ALA A 44 9.03 10.69 -7.16
N HIS A 45 10.34 10.79 -6.96
CA HIS A 45 11.34 9.91 -7.58
C HIS A 45 11.28 8.44 -7.13
N LEU A 46 10.59 8.14 -6.02
CA LEU A 46 10.36 6.78 -5.52
C LEU A 46 9.17 6.10 -6.18
N TYR A 47 8.28 6.85 -6.83
CA TYR A 47 7.15 6.31 -7.55
C TYR A 47 7.52 5.95 -8.98
N CYS A 48 6.91 4.88 -9.50
CA CYS A 48 6.97 4.59 -10.92
C CYS A 48 6.36 5.77 -11.70
N ALA A 49 7.06 6.24 -12.72
CA ALA A 49 6.50 7.22 -13.65
C ALA A 49 5.23 6.63 -14.28
N TYR A 50 4.14 7.40 -14.27
CA TYR A 50 2.94 7.05 -15.03
C TYR A 50 3.34 6.88 -16.50
N ARG A 51 3.24 5.66 -17.02
CA ARG A 51 3.50 5.34 -18.43
C ARG A 51 2.31 4.60 -19.01
#